data_AF-A0AAF0Y3A9-F1
#
_entry.id   AF-A0AAF0Y3A9-F1
#
_cell.length_a   1.000
_cell.length_b   1.000
_cell.length_c   1.000
_cell.angle_alpha   90.00
_cell.angle_beta   90.00
_cell.angle_gamma   90.00
#
_symmetry.space_group_name_H-M   'P 1'
#
loop_
_entity.id
_entity.type
_entity.pdbx_description
1 polymer ?
#
loop_
_entity_poly.entity_id
_entity_poly.type
_entity_poly.pdbx_seq_one_letter_code
_entity_poly.pdbx_strand_id
1 'polypeptide(L)'
;MSLRAPIAALRRAPRAVSSLHALRFAPRAAALSTSAIRRDEKLVESVMATARQNVQDGKRAPTAHDGEQGVRLLMFGKPGSGKGTLSAKLVEAYDIAFISTGDLLRQEIAAKSDVGKKAEEIVRTGGLVSDELMLEMVVGELEHHHGQSWIIDGFPRTLKQGQLLNEVLQKQVRRARPSSRRQLTPQRRPFNMVVNLNVPDAVIMQRIAARWVHLPSGRVYNDTYSAPKVPGKDDVTGEPLSKRPDDTPEVFSKRLQSYYKQTAPLLEFFAHEYPDVLHSLTGSSSDQLWPLLRKLVDKAGMEPRFEHVRKQADDLADTAHVPLDDGKVAHVGHDGNGSAR
;
A
#
# COMPACT_ATOMS: atom_id res chain seq x y z
N MET A 1 -82.90 -4.15 -29.14
CA MET A 1 -82.02 -2.97 -29.07
C MET A 1 -80.66 -3.41 -29.61
N SER A 2 -80.28 -3.03 -30.84
CA SER A 2 -79.48 -1.83 -31.17
C SER A 2 -78.16 -1.78 -30.39
N LEU A 3 -76.94 -1.58 -30.90
CA LEU A 3 -76.29 -1.38 -32.20
C LEU A 3 -74.77 -1.35 -31.85
N ARG A 4 -73.91 -1.64 -32.83
CA ARG A 4 -72.55 -1.08 -33.03
C ARG A 4 -71.37 -1.49 -32.11
N ALA A 5 -70.34 -2.07 -32.75
CA ALA A 5 -68.92 -1.91 -32.41
C ALA A 5 -68.41 -0.50 -32.88
N PRO A 6 -67.10 -0.12 -32.87
CA PRO A 6 -65.87 -0.66 -32.24
C PRO A 6 -65.02 0.47 -31.57
N ILE A 7 -63.76 0.22 -31.17
CA ILE A 7 -62.53 1.02 -31.48
C ILE A 7 -61.39 0.78 -30.47
N ALA A 8 -60.24 0.35 -31.03
CA ALA A 8 -58.82 0.63 -30.70
C ALA A 8 -58.31 0.54 -29.23
N ALA A 9 -57.08 0.10 -28.93
CA ALA A 9 -55.85 0.24 -29.69
C ALA A 9 -54.79 -0.81 -29.28
N LEU A 10 -54.15 -1.38 -30.29
CA LEU A 10 -52.80 -1.92 -30.23
C LEU A 10 -51.81 -0.82 -29.82
N ARG A 11 -50.92 -1.09 -28.87
CA ARG A 11 -49.68 -0.32 -28.67
C ARG A 11 -48.58 -1.30 -28.26
N ARG A 12 -47.92 -1.95 -29.23
CA ARG A 12 -46.58 -1.61 -29.74
C ARG A 12 -45.63 -1.05 -28.67
N ALA A 13 -44.65 -1.88 -28.30
CA ALA A 13 -43.39 -1.44 -27.73
C ALA A 13 -42.63 -0.52 -28.71
N PRO A 14 -41.80 0.39 -28.20
CA PRO A 14 -40.59 0.80 -28.87
C PRO A 14 -39.35 0.43 -28.05
N ARG A 15 -38.39 -0.20 -28.72
CA ARG A 15 -36.96 -0.07 -28.38
C ARG A 15 -36.57 1.40 -28.61
N ALA A 16 -35.76 1.97 -27.71
CA ALA A 16 -34.41 2.46 -28.01
C ALA A 16 -33.96 3.66 -27.13
N VAL A 17 -32.63 3.71 -27.00
CA VAL A 17 -31.74 4.86 -26.78
C VAL A 17 -31.49 5.37 -25.35
N SER A 18 -30.30 5.00 -24.87
CA SER A 18 -29.24 5.90 -24.35
C SER A 18 -29.67 7.23 -23.73
N SER A 19 -29.38 7.43 -22.44
CA SER A 19 -28.95 8.73 -21.94
C SER A 19 -28.18 8.58 -20.63
N LEU A 20 -26.86 8.66 -20.75
CA LEU A 20 -25.97 9.20 -19.74
C LEU A 20 -26.52 10.58 -19.35
N HIS A 21 -27.16 10.69 -18.18
CA HIS A 21 -27.42 12.00 -17.61
C HIS A 21 -26.14 12.53 -16.97
N ALA A 22 -25.47 13.40 -17.74
CA ALA A 22 -24.45 14.31 -17.27
C ALA A 22 -25.03 15.22 -16.18
N LEU A 23 -24.70 14.95 -14.92
CA LEU A 23 -24.74 15.97 -13.86
C LEU A 23 -23.52 16.87 -14.06
N ARG A 24 -23.69 17.92 -14.86
CA ARG A 24 -22.77 19.06 -14.88
C ARG A 24 -22.87 19.77 -13.53
N PHE A 25 -21.91 19.52 -12.65
CA PHE A 25 -21.63 20.42 -11.53
C PHE A 25 -20.47 21.33 -11.93
N ALA A 26 -20.71 22.65 -11.87
CA ALA A 26 -19.68 23.66 -12.06
C ALA A 26 -18.60 23.54 -10.95
N PRO A 27 -17.33 23.81 -11.24
CA PRO A 27 -16.27 23.73 -10.25
C PRO A 27 -16.42 24.88 -9.25
N ARG A 28 -16.86 24.58 -8.04
CA ARG A 28 -16.65 25.48 -6.90
C ARG A 28 -15.20 25.28 -6.42
N ALA A 29 -14.28 26.03 -7.00
CA ALA A 29 -12.98 26.23 -6.37
C ALA A 29 -13.23 26.95 -5.04
N ALA A 30 -13.13 26.23 -3.92
CA ALA A 30 -13.10 26.85 -2.61
C ALA A 30 -11.84 27.72 -2.55
N ALA A 31 -12.01 29.04 -2.52
CA ALA A 31 -10.91 29.97 -2.33
C ALA A 31 -10.30 29.75 -0.93
N LEU A 32 -9.24 28.96 -0.85
CA LEU A 32 -8.44 28.82 0.36
C LEU A 32 -7.83 30.19 0.69
N SER A 33 -7.92 30.60 1.95
CA SER A 33 -7.32 31.86 2.42
C SER A 33 -5.82 31.85 2.17
N THR A 34 -5.25 32.95 1.67
CA THR A 34 -3.80 33.16 1.48
C THR A 34 -2.99 32.90 2.74
N SER A 35 -3.60 33.05 3.93
CA SER A 35 -2.98 32.72 5.21
C SER A 35 -2.84 31.21 5.46
N ALA A 36 -3.80 30.40 5.00
CA ALA A 36 -3.76 28.94 5.11
C ALA A 36 -2.71 28.37 4.15
N ILE A 37 -2.68 28.85 2.91
CA ILE A 37 -1.68 28.47 1.90
C ILE A 37 -0.25 28.75 2.41
N ARG A 38 0.00 29.95 2.96
CA ARG A 38 1.31 30.30 3.54
C ARG A 38 1.71 29.44 4.75
N ARG A 39 0.73 28.95 5.53
CA ARG A 39 1.01 28.05 6.66
C ARG A 39 1.37 26.65 6.17
N ASP A 40 0.62 26.12 5.21
CA ASP A 40 0.89 24.82 4.61
C ASP A 40 2.25 24.81 3.89
N GLU A 41 2.61 25.87 3.16
CA GLU A 41 3.95 26.00 2.57
C GLU A 41 5.06 25.95 3.63
N LYS A 42 4.91 26.69 4.74
CA LYS A 42 5.90 26.66 5.83
C LYS A 42 6.01 25.30 6.49
N LEU A 43 4.87 24.61 6.68
CA LEU A 43 4.85 23.26 7.21
C LEU A 43 5.58 22.29 6.28
N VAL A 44 5.27 22.31 4.99
CA VAL A 44 5.92 21.48 3.97
C VAL A 44 7.43 21.72 3.95
N GLU A 45 7.86 22.98 3.99
CA GLU A 45 9.30 23.32 4.04
C GLU A 45 9.97 22.85 5.33
N SER A 46 9.28 22.97 6.48
CA SER A 46 9.76 22.50 7.79
C SER A 46 9.91 20.97 7.83
N VAL A 47 8.88 20.24 7.42
CA VAL A 47 8.87 18.77 7.35
C VAL A 47 10.03 18.29 6.47
N MET A 48 10.20 18.91 5.31
CA MET A 48 11.30 18.62 4.39
C MET A 48 12.68 18.93 4.97
N ALA A 49 12.81 19.95 5.82
CA ALA A 49 14.06 20.27 6.49
C ALA A 49 14.41 19.23 7.58
N THR A 50 13.44 18.87 8.42
CA THR A 50 13.59 17.86 9.47
C THR A 50 13.95 16.48 8.89
N ALA A 51 13.25 16.05 7.84
CA ALA A 51 13.50 14.76 7.21
C ALA A 51 14.93 14.65 6.66
N ARG A 52 15.51 15.76 6.15
CA ARG A 52 16.90 15.81 5.69
C ARG A 52 17.92 15.67 6.81
N GLN A 53 17.67 16.30 7.96
CA GLN A 53 18.58 16.22 9.10
C GLN A 53 18.68 14.77 9.60
N ASN A 54 17.54 14.08 9.71
CA ASN A 54 17.49 12.69 10.16
C ASN A 54 18.24 11.71 9.24
N VAL A 55 18.28 11.96 7.92
CA VAL A 55 19.03 11.13 6.96
C VAL A 55 20.54 11.34 7.05
N GLN A 56 20.99 12.57 7.34
CA GLN A 56 22.43 12.85 7.47
C GLN A 56 23.08 12.12 8.66
N ASP A 57 22.29 11.79 9.68
CA ASP A 57 22.73 11.05 10.86
C ASP A 57 22.75 9.52 10.64
N GLY A 58 22.07 9.01 9.59
CA GLY A 58 21.99 7.58 9.25
C GLY A 58 22.83 7.21 8.01
N LYS A 59 24.03 6.66 8.20
CA LYS A 59 24.89 6.19 7.09
C LYS A 59 24.27 4.99 6.34
N ARG A 60 23.62 5.23 5.20
CA ARG A 60 23.53 4.25 4.10
C ARG A 60 23.54 4.96 2.74
N ALA A 61 24.47 4.59 1.87
CA ALA A 61 24.56 5.13 0.52
C ALA A 61 23.33 4.66 -0.31
N PRO A 62 22.75 5.52 -1.15
CA PRO A 62 21.66 5.14 -2.04
C PRO A 62 22.17 4.09 -3.03
N THR A 63 21.51 2.93 -3.08
CA THR A 63 21.79 1.92 -4.11
C THR A 63 21.29 2.43 -5.46
N ALA A 64 22.13 2.28 -6.49
CA ALA A 64 21.99 2.83 -7.83
C ALA A 64 20.89 2.17 -8.72
N HIS A 65 19.74 1.82 -8.14
CA HIS A 65 18.54 1.60 -8.93
C HIS A 65 17.79 2.93 -9.00
N ASP A 66 18.02 3.65 -10.09
CA ASP A 66 17.39 4.93 -10.39
C ASP A 66 15.89 4.85 -10.09
N GLY A 67 15.40 5.77 -9.24
CA GLY A 67 14.04 5.88 -8.70
C GLY A 67 12.92 6.11 -9.73
N GLU A 68 13.10 5.64 -10.96
CA GLU A 68 12.18 5.74 -12.08
C GLU A 68 11.34 4.49 -12.31
N GLN A 69 11.73 3.33 -11.75
CA GLN A 69 11.04 2.05 -12.02
C GLN A 69 10.35 1.40 -10.81
N GLY A 70 10.42 2.01 -9.63
CA GLY A 70 9.79 1.44 -8.42
C GLY A 70 8.28 1.70 -8.32
N VAL A 71 7.55 0.76 -7.70
CA VAL A 71 6.14 0.94 -7.30
C VAL A 71 6.07 1.84 -6.07
N ARG A 72 5.25 2.88 -6.15
CA ARG A 72 4.97 3.83 -5.08
C ARG A 72 3.47 3.84 -4.86
N LEU A 73 3.03 3.00 -3.92
CA LEU A 73 1.63 2.59 -3.76
C LEU A 73 1.00 3.25 -2.52
N LEU A 74 -0.17 3.86 -2.69
CA LEU A 74 -1.04 4.24 -1.57
C LEU A 74 -2.19 3.23 -1.44
N MET A 75 -2.36 2.64 -0.25
CA MET A 75 -3.43 1.66 -0.01
C MET A 75 -4.56 2.23 0.85
N PHE A 76 -5.74 2.30 0.23
CA PHE A 76 -6.99 2.73 0.84
C PHE A 76 -7.95 1.56 1.07
N GLY A 77 -8.88 1.79 1.98
CA GLY A 77 -9.94 0.85 2.29
C GLY A 77 -10.41 1.04 3.72
N LYS A 78 -11.65 0.65 3.96
CA LYS A 78 -12.30 0.73 5.27
C LYS A 78 -11.48 -0.02 6.34
N PRO A 79 -11.57 0.36 7.63
CA PRO A 79 -11.00 -0.45 8.71
C PRO A 79 -11.53 -1.90 8.61
N GLY A 80 -10.67 -2.92 8.72
CA GLY A 80 -11.07 -4.33 8.54
C GLY A 80 -11.20 -4.83 7.09
N SER A 81 -10.91 -3.99 6.08
CA SER A 81 -10.94 -4.42 4.67
C SER A 81 -9.83 -5.43 4.28
N GLY A 82 -8.82 -5.62 5.13
CA GLY A 82 -7.71 -6.56 4.88
C GLY A 82 -6.45 -5.91 4.30
N LYS A 83 -6.31 -4.58 4.36
CA LYS A 83 -5.11 -3.84 3.91
C LYS A 83 -3.81 -4.46 4.43
N GLY A 84 -3.63 -4.53 5.75
CA GLY A 84 -2.42 -5.09 6.36
C GLY A 84 -2.09 -6.52 5.90
N THR A 85 -3.10 -7.37 5.67
CA THR A 85 -2.90 -8.72 5.14
C THR A 85 -2.40 -8.70 3.70
N LEU A 86 -2.99 -7.87 2.83
CA LEU A 86 -2.55 -7.74 1.43
C LEU A 86 -1.20 -7.03 1.31
N SER A 87 -0.93 -6.03 2.15
CA SER A 87 0.37 -5.37 2.26
C SER A 87 1.46 -6.35 2.67
N ALA A 88 1.20 -7.21 3.66
CA ALA A 88 2.14 -8.26 4.06
C ALA A 88 2.43 -9.26 2.92
N LYS A 89 1.39 -9.69 2.18
CA LYS A 89 1.56 -10.53 0.99
C LYS A 89 2.40 -9.84 -0.09
N LEU A 90 2.26 -8.51 -0.27
CA LEU A 90 3.10 -7.74 -1.21
C LEU A 90 4.57 -7.72 -0.80
N VAL A 91 4.87 -7.45 0.48
CA VAL A 91 6.25 -7.42 1.00
C VAL A 91 6.92 -8.80 0.90
N GLU A 92 6.15 -9.87 1.13
CA GLU A 92 6.63 -11.23 0.99
C GLU A 92 6.94 -11.58 -0.47
N ALA A 93 6.07 -11.16 -1.40
CA ALA A 93 6.19 -11.50 -2.81
C ALA A 93 7.18 -10.63 -3.59
N TYR A 94 7.37 -9.35 -3.21
CA TYR A 94 8.12 -8.36 -3.99
C TYR A 94 9.12 -7.59 -3.13
N ASP A 95 10.12 -6.97 -3.75
CA ASP A 95 11.01 -6.05 -3.04
C ASP A 95 10.38 -4.66 -2.87
N ILE A 96 9.48 -4.54 -1.88
CA ILE A 96 8.74 -3.31 -1.58
C ILE A 96 8.85 -3.03 -0.08
N ALA A 97 9.24 -1.81 0.27
CA ALA A 97 9.21 -1.30 1.63
C ALA A 97 7.78 -1.06 2.12
N PHE A 98 7.49 -1.39 3.38
CA PHE A 98 6.16 -1.24 3.95
C PHE A 98 6.12 -0.20 5.06
N ILE A 99 5.35 0.86 4.81
CA ILE A 99 5.18 2.00 5.70
C ILE A 99 3.75 1.95 6.27
N SER A 100 3.61 1.39 7.47
CA SER A 100 2.35 1.36 8.21
C SER A 100 2.31 2.49 9.22
N THR A 101 1.49 3.51 8.95
CA THR A 101 1.40 4.66 9.86
C THR A 101 0.79 4.29 11.21
N GLY A 102 -0.04 3.24 11.23
CA GLY A 102 -0.55 2.68 12.48
C GLY A 102 0.53 2.02 13.31
N ASP A 103 1.48 1.30 12.68
CA ASP A 103 2.59 0.65 13.40
C ASP A 103 3.62 1.67 13.85
N LEU A 104 3.98 2.65 13.00
CA LEU A 104 4.85 3.77 13.37
C LEU A 104 4.30 4.48 14.62
N LEU A 105 3.02 4.85 14.63
CA LEU A 105 2.40 5.45 15.82
C LEU A 105 2.45 4.55 17.06
N ARG A 106 2.21 3.24 16.90
CA ARG A 106 2.29 2.29 18.01
C ARG A 106 3.71 2.15 18.56
N GLN A 107 4.71 2.17 17.69
CA GLN A 107 6.13 2.16 18.09
C GLN A 107 6.47 3.42 18.88
N GLU A 108 6.05 4.60 18.42
CA GLU A 108 6.22 5.87 19.13
C GLU A 108 5.55 5.85 20.52
N ILE A 109 4.30 5.33 20.61
CA ILE A 109 3.58 5.16 21.88
C ILE A 109 4.33 4.21 22.81
N ALA A 110 4.76 3.04 22.30
CA ALA A 110 5.50 2.04 23.08
C ALA A 110 6.86 2.57 23.58
N ALA A 111 7.55 3.36 22.74
CA ALA A 111 8.80 4.03 23.08
C ALA A 111 8.61 5.21 24.05
N LYS A 112 7.36 5.62 24.33
CA LYS A 112 7.01 6.79 25.15
C LYS A 112 7.71 8.06 24.65
N SER A 113 7.85 8.19 23.33
CA SER A 113 8.36 9.41 22.72
C SER A 113 7.40 10.57 22.94
N ASP A 114 7.83 11.80 22.65
CA ASP A 114 6.94 12.96 22.75
C ASP A 114 5.77 12.91 21.76
N VAL A 115 5.99 12.26 20.61
CA VAL A 115 4.93 11.93 19.64
C VAL A 115 3.98 10.89 20.22
N GLY A 116 4.53 9.81 20.78
CA GLY A 116 3.78 8.72 21.37
C GLY A 116 2.85 9.17 22.51
N LYS A 117 3.37 9.96 23.45
CA LYS A 117 2.58 10.51 24.57
C LYS A 117 1.40 11.35 24.10
N LYS A 118 1.56 12.12 23.02
CA LYS A 118 0.47 12.94 22.44
C LYS A 118 -0.54 12.10 21.67
N ALA A 119 -0.08 11.01 21.04
CA ALA A 119 -0.91 10.15 20.20
C ALA A 119 -1.73 9.10 20.98
N GLU A 120 -1.25 8.66 22.15
CA GLU A 120 -1.79 7.52 22.90
C GLU A 120 -3.31 7.59 23.12
N GLU A 121 -3.81 8.67 23.74
CA GLU A 121 -5.25 8.80 24.06
C GLU A 121 -6.11 8.97 22.79
N ILE A 122 -5.59 9.68 21.79
CA ILE A 122 -6.28 9.89 20.51
C ILE A 122 -6.46 8.55 19.79
N VAL A 123 -5.41 7.73 19.74
CA VAL A 123 -5.44 6.41 19.09
C VAL A 123 -6.36 5.46 19.84
N ARG A 124 -6.31 5.45 21.18
CA ARG A 124 -7.16 4.62 22.05
C ARG A 124 -8.65 4.86 21.83
N THR A 125 -9.04 6.11 21.62
CA THR A 125 -10.44 6.50 21.38
C THR A 125 -10.89 6.35 19.93
N GLY A 126 -10.01 5.89 19.04
CA GLY A 126 -10.28 5.75 17.61
C GLY A 126 -10.26 7.08 16.83
N GLY A 127 -9.69 8.13 17.43
CA GLY A 127 -9.46 9.42 16.79
C GLY A 127 -8.31 9.38 15.77
N LEU A 128 -8.10 10.52 15.11
CA LEU A 128 -6.95 10.75 14.23
C LEU A 128 -5.99 11.73 14.89
N VAL A 129 -4.71 11.38 14.86
CA VAL A 129 -3.61 12.28 15.23
C VAL A 129 -3.56 13.44 14.24
N SER A 130 -2.99 14.58 14.64
CA SER A 130 -2.94 15.79 13.80
C SER A 130 -2.24 15.54 12.46
N ASP A 131 -2.72 16.22 11.41
CA ASP A 131 -2.23 16.06 10.05
C ASP A 131 -0.73 16.37 9.93
N GLU A 132 -0.27 17.39 10.66
CA GLU A 132 1.12 17.83 10.70
C GLU A 132 2.04 16.74 11.26
N LEU A 133 1.67 16.15 12.39
CA LEU A 133 2.47 15.13 13.06
C LEU A 133 2.56 13.85 12.21
N MET A 134 1.43 13.45 11.61
CA MET A 134 1.39 12.30 10.71
C MET A 134 2.24 12.51 9.46
N LEU A 135 2.21 13.72 8.90
CA LEU A 135 3.02 14.05 7.73
C LEU A 135 4.51 14.00 8.05
N GLU A 136 4.94 14.56 9.19
CA GLU A 136 6.35 14.52 9.63
C GLU A 136 6.85 13.08 9.76
N MET A 137 6.09 12.22 10.43
CA MET A 137 6.43 10.80 10.60
C MET A 137 6.56 10.06 9.26
N VAL A 138 5.57 10.24 8.37
CA VAL A 138 5.53 9.53 7.09
C VAL A 138 6.64 9.99 6.16
N VAL A 139 6.90 11.31 6.08
CA VAL A 139 7.94 11.85 5.22
C VAL A 139 9.32 11.43 5.72
N GLY A 140 9.55 11.44 7.03
CA GLY A 140 10.78 10.91 7.62
C GLY A 140 11.02 9.45 7.22
N GLU A 141 9.98 8.61 7.28
CA GLU A 141 10.11 7.21 6.90
C GLU A 141 10.32 6.99 5.40
N LEU A 142 9.67 7.79 4.55
CA LEU A 142 9.85 7.71 3.10
C LEU A 142 11.29 8.04 2.66
N GLU A 143 11.97 8.96 3.36
CA GLU A 143 13.36 9.28 3.08
C GLU A 143 14.31 8.10 3.41
N HIS A 144 14.00 7.28 4.43
CA HIS A 144 14.75 6.04 4.71
C HIS A 144 14.64 5.01 3.56
N HIS A 145 13.55 5.09 2.79
CA HIS A 145 13.26 4.22 1.65
C HIS A 145 13.49 4.91 0.30
N HIS A 146 14.31 5.98 0.27
CA HIS A 146 14.58 6.72 -0.96
C HIS A 146 15.17 5.82 -2.05
N GLY A 147 14.56 5.84 -3.23
CA GLY A 147 14.96 5.02 -4.38
C GLY A 147 14.40 3.60 -4.38
N GLN A 148 13.70 3.17 -3.32
CA GLN A 148 13.04 1.86 -3.24
C GLN A 148 11.57 1.95 -3.68
N SER A 149 11.02 0.81 -4.08
CA SER A 149 9.56 0.65 -4.13
C SER A 149 9.00 0.67 -2.73
N TRP A 150 7.86 1.33 -2.52
CA TRP A 150 7.21 1.41 -1.22
C TRP A 150 5.68 1.35 -1.32
N ILE A 151 5.06 0.90 -0.23
CA ILE A 151 3.63 0.96 0.01
C ILE A 151 3.39 1.73 1.31
N ILE A 152 2.46 2.70 1.28
CA ILE A 152 1.92 3.35 2.47
C ILE A 152 0.55 2.75 2.78
N ASP A 153 0.40 2.17 3.97
CA ASP A 153 -0.87 1.67 4.50
C ASP A 153 -1.36 2.58 5.63
N GLY A 154 -2.58 3.09 5.46
CA GLY A 154 -3.28 3.84 6.49
C GLY A 154 -2.93 5.34 6.52
N PHE A 155 -2.29 5.87 5.49
CA PHE A 155 -2.12 7.31 5.26
C PHE A 155 -2.11 7.61 3.75
N PRO A 156 -2.65 8.75 3.31
CA PRO A 156 -3.41 9.76 4.06
C PRO A 156 -4.80 9.27 4.53
N ARG A 157 -5.36 9.89 5.56
CA ARG A 157 -6.73 9.62 6.08
C ARG A 157 -7.68 10.80 5.99
N THR A 158 -7.15 12.01 5.78
CA THR A 158 -7.92 13.25 5.58
C THR A 158 -7.54 13.90 4.26
N LEU A 159 -8.45 14.69 3.67
CA LEU A 159 -8.16 15.43 2.42
C LEU A 159 -6.91 16.33 2.56
N LYS A 160 -6.76 17.01 3.70
CA LYS A 160 -5.61 17.87 3.98
C LYS A 160 -4.31 17.06 3.99
N GLN A 161 -4.27 15.89 4.64
CA GLN A 161 -3.11 14.99 4.57
C GLN A 161 -2.77 14.58 3.14
N GLY A 162 -3.77 14.28 2.32
CA GLY A 162 -3.55 13.91 0.91
C GLY A 162 -2.98 15.05 0.07
N GLN A 163 -3.47 16.27 0.29
CA GLN A 163 -2.95 17.47 -0.37
C GLN A 163 -1.51 17.77 0.05
N LEU A 164 -1.24 17.73 1.36
CA LEU A 164 0.11 17.97 1.91
C LEU A 164 1.11 16.92 1.44
N LEU A 165 0.77 15.63 1.49
CA LEU A 165 1.62 14.55 0.99
C LEU A 165 1.92 14.75 -0.49
N ASN A 166 0.89 15.05 -1.30
CA ASN A 166 1.06 15.31 -2.71
C ASN A 166 2.03 16.47 -2.97
N GLU A 167 1.89 17.57 -2.23
CA GLU A 167 2.77 18.73 -2.36
C GLU A 167 4.22 18.40 -1.99
N VAL A 168 4.43 17.75 -0.84
CA VAL A 168 5.75 17.32 -0.35
C VAL A 168 6.45 16.46 -1.41
N LEU A 169 5.79 15.40 -1.86
CA LEU A 169 6.38 14.47 -2.82
C LEU A 169 6.62 15.12 -4.19
N GLN A 170 5.72 16.01 -4.65
CA GLN A 170 5.97 16.76 -5.88
C GLN A 170 7.19 17.68 -5.77
N LYS A 171 7.40 18.33 -4.62
CA LYS A 171 8.60 19.16 -4.38
C LYS A 171 9.88 18.32 -4.39
N GLN A 172 9.86 17.12 -3.79
CA GLN A 172 10.98 16.16 -3.86
C GLN A 172 11.32 15.79 -5.32
N VAL A 173 10.32 15.39 -6.10
CA VAL A 173 10.52 15.01 -7.51
C VAL A 173 11.04 16.17 -8.35
N ARG A 174 10.56 17.41 -8.12
CA ARG A 174 11.04 18.61 -8.84
C ARG A 174 12.48 18.98 -8.50
N ARG A 175 12.88 18.85 -7.23
CA ARG A 175 14.25 19.19 -6.77
C ARG A 175 15.32 18.25 -7.32
N ALA A 176 14.99 16.99 -7.60
CA ALA A 176 15.90 16.02 -8.21
C ALA A 176 16.33 16.37 -9.67
N ARG A 177 15.89 17.50 -10.24
CA ARG A 177 16.33 18.01 -11.56
C ARG A 177 16.73 19.48 -11.53
N PRO A 178 18.04 19.81 -11.47
CA PRO A 178 18.53 21.18 -11.64
C PRO A 178 18.50 21.68 -13.09
N SER A 179 18.33 20.79 -14.08
CA SER A 179 18.64 21.13 -15.48
C SER A 179 17.63 20.52 -16.45
N SER A 180 16.96 21.38 -17.22
CA SER A 180 16.02 21.15 -18.33
C SER A 180 14.53 20.95 -17.99
N ARG A 181 13.72 21.91 -18.50
CA ARG A 181 12.24 21.97 -18.52
C ARG A 181 11.62 20.83 -19.33
N ARG A 182 11.75 19.58 -18.89
CA ARG A 182 10.95 18.47 -19.42
C ARG A 182 9.80 18.16 -18.47
N GLN A 183 8.60 18.13 -19.03
CA GLN A 183 7.34 17.76 -18.37
C GLN A 183 7.53 16.42 -17.63
N LEU A 184 6.92 16.28 -16.45
CA LEU A 184 6.94 15.02 -15.69
C LEU A 184 6.29 13.91 -16.54
N THR A 185 7.01 12.81 -16.75
CA THR A 185 6.44 11.61 -17.38
C THR A 185 5.52 10.88 -16.38
N PRO A 186 4.56 10.06 -16.84
CA PRO A 186 3.73 9.23 -15.94
C PRO A 186 4.53 8.35 -14.98
N GLN A 187 5.74 7.93 -15.37
CA GLN A 187 6.67 7.12 -14.55
C GLN A 187 7.35 7.94 -13.42
N ARG A 188 7.38 9.28 -13.54
CA ARG A 188 8.00 10.20 -12.57
C ARG A 188 6.97 10.95 -11.73
N ARG A 189 5.88 10.28 -11.36
CA ARG A 189 4.89 10.82 -10.41
C ARG A 189 5.35 10.58 -8.96
N PRO A 190 4.93 11.44 -8.01
CA PRO A 190 5.23 11.25 -6.58
C PRO A 190 4.83 9.86 -6.07
N PHE A 191 3.71 9.37 -6.55
CA PHE A 191 3.25 7.98 -6.45
C PHE A 191 2.66 7.57 -7.80
N ASN A 192 2.69 6.28 -8.12
CA ASN A 192 2.24 5.76 -9.41
C ASN A 192 1.07 4.77 -9.28
N MET A 193 0.67 4.41 -8.06
CA MET A 193 -0.45 3.50 -7.83
C MET A 193 -1.25 3.91 -6.59
N VAL A 194 -2.57 3.94 -6.72
CA VAL A 194 -3.50 4.11 -5.60
C VAL A 194 -4.48 2.96 -5.64
N VAL A 195 -4.50 2.11 -4.60
CA VAL A 195 -5.38 0.94 -4.53
C VAL A 195 -6.44 1.18 -3.47
N ASN A 196 -7.72 1.10 -3.85
CA ASN A 196 -8.83 1.10 -2.91
C ASN A 196 -9.41 -0.31 -2.77
N LEU A 197 -9.43 -0.84 -1.54
CA LEU A 197 -10.08 -2.10 -1.23
C LEU A 197 -11.56 -1.88 -0.92
N ASN A 198 -12.41 -2.16 -1.90
CA ASN A 198 -13.86 -2.07 -1.79
C ASN A 198 -14.45 -3.37 -1.25
N VAL A 199 -14.53 -3.46 0.08
CA VAL A 199 -15.14 -4.59 0.80
C VAL A 199 -16.50 -4.16 1.38
N PRO A 200 -17.56 -4.97 1.26
CA PRO A 200 -18.87 -4.65 1.86
C PRO A 200 -18.82 -4.51 3.38
N ASP A 201 -19.61 -3.59 3.93
CA ASP A 201 -19.62 -3.28 5.37
C ASP A 201 -20.02 -4.48 6.23
N ALA A 202 -20.97 -5.29 5.76
CA ALA A 202 -21.38 -6.52 6.45
C ALA A 202 -20.22 -7.52 6.63
N VAL A 203 -19.37 -7.66 5.60
CA VAL A 203 -18.18 -8.53 5.65
C VAL A 203 -17.15 -7.97 6.63
N ILE A 204 -16.96 -6.65 6.63
CA ILE A 204 -16.02 -5.97 7.54
C ILE A 204 -16.44 -6.16 9.00
N MET A 205 -17.72 -6.01 9.32
CA MET A 205 -18.26 -6.20 10.67
C MET A 205 -17.94 -7.61 11.20
N GLN A 206 -18.20 -8.63 10.38
CA GLN A 206 -17.91 -10.02 10.72
C GLN A 206 -16.41 -10.24 10.98
N ARG A 207 -15.55 -9.65 10.16
CA ARG A 207 -14.09 -9.78 10.29
C ARG A 207 -13.56 -9.21 11.60
N ILE A 208 -14.09 -8.09 12.04
CA ILE A 208 -13.61 -7.41 13.25
C ILE A 208 -14.05 -8.15 14.50
N ALA A 209 -15.30 -8.63 14.54
CA ALA A 209 -15.78 -9.47 15.63
C ALA A 209 -14.93 -10.75 15.78
N ALA A 210 -14.57 -11.37 14.66
CA ALA A 210 -13.77 -12.60 14.62
C ALA A 210 -12.24 -12.35 14.58
N ARG A 211 -11.76 -11.12 14.78
CA ARG A 211 -10.32 -10.80 14.71
C ARG A 211 -9.57 -11.27 15.95
N TRP A 212 -8.42 -11.88 15.77
CA TRP A 212 -7.46 -12.22 16.82
C TRP A 212 -6.11 -11.60 16.51
N VAL A 213 -5.36 -11.21 17.53
CA VAL A 213 -4.07 -10.52 17.35
C VAL A 213 -3.03 -11.10 18.29
N HIS A 214 -1.85 -11.36 17.75
CA HIS A 214 -0.68 -11.64 18.55
C HIS A 214 -0.03 -10.30 18.94
N LEU A 215 -0.19 -9.87 20.19
CA LEU A 215 0.24 -8.52 20.62
C LEU A 215 1.74 -8.24 20.38
N PRO A 216 2.67 -9.18 20.67
CA PRO A 216 4.10 -8.93 20.48
C PRO A 216 4.49 -8.70 19.02
N SER A 217 3.90 -9.43 18.07
CA SER A 217 4.26 -9.35 16.65
C SER A 217 3.33 -8.46 15.81
N GLY A 218 2.14 -8.15 16.33
CA GLY A 218 1.07 -7.49 15.58
C GLY A 218 0.37 -8.38 14.55
N ARG A 219 0.73 -9.66 14.41
CA ARG A 219 0.08 -10.61 13.49
C ARG A 219 -1.41 -10.72 13.77
N VAL A 220 -2.20 -10.77 12.71
CA VAL A 220 -3.66 -10.77 12.77
C VAL A 220 -4.21 -12.07 12.20
N TYR A 221 -5.09 -12.70 12.96
CA TYR A 221 -5.83 -13.90 12.61
C TYR A 221 -7.33 -13.62 12.57
N ASN A 222 -8.08 -14.50 11.92
CA ASN A 222 -9.53 -14.43 11.86
C ASN A 222 -10.12 -15.83 11.79
N ASP A 223 -11.13 -16.12 12.62
CA ASP A 223 -11.70 -17.47 12.75
C ASP A 223 -12.28 -18.05 11.44
N THR A 224 -12.58 -17.21 10.45
CA THR A 224 -13.26 -17.62 9.22
C THR A 224 -12.31 -17.86 8.05
N TYR A 225 -11.35 -16.96 7.80
CA TYR A 225 -10.53 -16.98 6.58
C TYR A 225 -9.03 -17.09 6.83
N SER A 226 -8.58 -16.86 8.07
CA SER A 226 -7.16 -16.90 8.43
C SER A 226 -7.05 -17.35 9.88
N ALA A 227 -7.66 -18.51 10.16
CA ALA A 227 -7.67 -19.09 11.49
C ALA A 227 -6.24 -19.54 11.84
N PRO A 228 -5.82 -19.39 13.11
CA PRO A 228 -4.55 -19.94 13.53
C PRO A 228 -4.58 -21.47 13.39
N LYS A 229 -3.43 -22.08 13.11
CA LYS A 229 -3.25 -23.54 13.04
C LYS A 229 -3.69 -24.20 14.36
N VAL A 230 -3.42 -23.54 15.48
CA VAL A 230 -3.88 -23.94 16.81
C VAL A 230 -4.79 -22.83 17.37
N PRO A 231 -6.05 -23.13 17.73
CA PRO A 231 -6.98 -22.14 18.27
C PRO A 231 -6.38 -21.33 19.42
N GLY A 232 -6.45 -20.01 19.30
CA GLY A 232 -5.96 -19.07 20.32
C GLY A 232 -4.44 -18.95 20.43
N LYS A 233 -3.65 -19.51 19.49
CA LYS A 233 -2.19 -19.43 19.50
C LYS A 233 -1.63 -18.86 18.19
N ASP A 234 -0.55 -18.11 18.30
CA ASP A 234 0.20 -17.61 17.16
C ASP A 234 0.93 -18.76 16.44
N ASP A 235 0.87 -18.77 15.11
CA ASP A 235 1.40 -19.87 14.29
C ASP A 235 2.94 -19.95 14.27
N VAL A 236 3.61 -18.86 14.64
CA VAL A 236 5.08 -18.74 14.59
C VAL A 236 5.67 -18.94 15.99
N THR A 237 5.11 -18.26 17.00
CA THR A 237 5.67 -18.28 18.36
C THR A 237 4.97 -19.26 19.29
N GLY A 238 3.74 -19.68 18.97
CA GLY A 238 2.90 -20.51 19.85
C GLY A 238 2.33 -19.76 21.06
N GLU A 239 2.59 -18.47 21.17
CA GLU A 239 2.10 -17.58 22.23
C GLU A 239 0.60 -17.29 22.08
N PRO A 240 -0.09 -16.90 23.17
CA PRO A 240 -1.54 -16.69 23.13
C PRO A 240 -1.94 -15.48 22.26
N LEU A 241 -3.00 -15.67 21.49
CA LEU A 241 -3.68 -14.59 20.78
C LEU A 241 -4.67 -13.89 21.72
N SER A 242 -4.85 -12.59 21.53
CA SER A 242 -5.85 -11.81 22.25
C SER A 242 -6.76 -11.04 21.29
N LYS A 243 -7.93 -10.63 21.78
CA LYS A 243 -8.71 -9.57 21.14
C LYS A 243 -7.99 -8.24 21.38
N ARG A 244 -8.12 -7.29 20.44
CA ARG A 244 -7.64 -5.94 20.73
C ARG A 244 -8.67 -5.21 21.61
N PRO A 245 -8.21 -4.38 22.57
CA PRO A 245 -9.11 -3.65 23.46
C PRO A 245 -10.01 -2.65 22.71
N ASP A 246 -9.64 -2.24 21.50
CA ASP A 246 -10.37 -1.29 20.65
C ASP A 246 -11.32 -1.95 19.62
N ASP A 247 -11.47 -3.28 19.63
CA ASP A 247 -12.41 -4.01 18.77
C ASP A 247 -13.83 -4.08 19.35
N THR A 248 -14.40 -2.92 19.69
CA THR A 248 -15.81 -2.81 20.11
C THR A 248 -16.70 -2.29 18.96
N PRO A 249 -18.01 -2.63 18.94
CA PRO A 249 -18.94 -2.10 17.96
C PRO A 249 -18.95 -0.56 17.89
N GLU A 250 -18.82 0.11 19.04
CA GLU A 250 -18.85 1.57 19.15
C GLU A 250 -17.60 2.20 18.53
N VAL A 251 -16.42 1.68 18.88
CA VAL A 251 -15.14 2.16 18.31
C VAL A 251 -15.11 1.90 16.81
N PHE A 252 -15.59 0.73 16.38
CA PHE A 252 -15.65 0.42 14.96
C PHE A 252 -16.61 1.34 14.20
N SER A 253 -17.82 1.57 14.72
CA SER A 253 -18.79 2.50 14.14
C SER A 253 -18.18 3.89 13.96
N LYS A 254 -17.49 4.41 14.99
CA LYS A 254 -16.75 5.68 14.91
C LYS A 254 -15.69 5.67 13.81
N ARG A 255 -14.91 4.59 13.69
CA ARG A 255 -13.87 4.45 12.65
C ARG A 255 -14.46 4.39 11.25
N LEU A 256 -15.59 3.70 11.07
CA LEU A 256 -16.27 3.60 9.79
C LEU A 256 -16.90 4.95 9.38
N GLN A 257 -17.55 5.64 10.32
CA GLN A 257 -18.05 7.01 10.10
C GLN A 257 -16.92 7.98 9.76
N SER A 258 -15.81 7.91 10.49
CA SER A 258 -14.61 8.71 10.22
C SER A 258 -14.06 8.43 8.82
N TYR A 259 -14.00 7.17 8.41
CA TYR A 259 -13.61 6.79 7.05
C TYR A 259 -14.50 7.46 5.99
N TYR A 260 -15.83 7.34 6.10
CA TYR A 260 -16.73 7.95 5.12
C TYR A 260 -16.64 9.48 5.10
N LYS A 261 -16.47 10.11 6.26
CA LYS A 261 -16.42 11.57 6.38
C LYS A 261 -15.09 12.16 5.90
N GLN A 262 -13.98 11.49 6.16
CA GLN A 262 -12.63 12.08 6.03
C GLN A 262 -11.76 11.39 4.99
N THR A 263 -11.86 10.06 4.88
CA THR A 263 -11.00 9.26 3.99
C THR A 263 -11.63 8.99 2.64
N ALA A 264 -12.93 8.71 2.56
CA ALA A 264 -13.61 8.46 1.28
C ALA A 264 -13.47 9.63 0.27
N PRO A 265 -13.52 10.92 0.67
CA PRO A 265 -13.28 12.04 -0.24
C PRO A 265 -11.88 12.05 -0.87
N LEU A 266 -10.89 11.37 -0.27
CA LEU A 266 -9.56 11.25 -0.88
C LEU A 266 -9.60 10.45 -2.18
N LEU A 267 -10.51 9.48 -2.31
CA LEU A 267 -10.65 8.70 -3.53
C LEU A 267 -11.08 9.60 -4.70
N GLU A 268 -11.98 10.55 -4.45
CA GLU A 268 -12.40 11.55 -5.44
C GLU A 268 -11.24 12.49 -5.80
N PHE A 269 -10.49 12.96 -4.79
CA PHE A 269 -9.30 13.77 -4.99
C PHE A 269 -8.26 13.05 -5.88
N PHE A 270 -7.91 11.80 -5.58
CA PHE A 270 -6.94 11.05 -6.39
C PHE A 270 -7.49 10.67 -7.76
N ALA A 271 -8.79 10.38 -7.90
CA ALA A 271 -9.41 10.14 -9.20
C ALA A 271 -9.33 11.38 -10.10
N HIS A 272 -9.46 12.58 -9.53
CA HIS A 272 -9.37 13.84 -10.26
C HIS A 272 -7.92 14.22 -10.60
N GLU A 273 -7.02 14.19 -9.61
CA GLU A 273 -5.61 14.58 -9.80
C GLU A 273 -4.82 13.54 -10.61
N TYR A 274 -5.17 12.25 -10.48
CA TYR A 274 -4.45 11.14 -11.09
C TYR A 274 -5.40 10.06 -11.63
N PRO A 275 -6.14 10.33 -12.72
CA PRO A 275 -7.17 9.41 -13.23
C PRO A 275 -6.67 7.99 -13.53
N ASP A 276 -5.42 7.87 -13.99
CA ASP A 276 -4.85 6.59 -14.44
C ASP A 276 -4.22 5.74 -13.31
N VAL A 277 -4.12 6.26 -12.08
CA VAL A 277 -3.43 5.54 -10.98
C VAL A 277 -4.37 4.89 -9.97
N LEU A 278 -5.65 5.31 -9.95
CA LEU A 278 -6.61 4.81 -8.99
C LEU A 278 -7.23 3.48 -9.47
N HIS A 279 -7.05 2.43 -8.68
CA HIS A 279 -7.60 1.11 -8.92
C HIS A 279 -8.48 0.67 -7.74
N SER A 280 -9.76 0.43 -8.00
CA SER A 280 -10.70 -0.07 -6.98
C SER A 280 -10.85 -1.58 -7.11
N LEU A 281 -10.36 -2.33 -6.12
CA LEU A 281 -10.46 -3.79 -6.05
C LEU A 281 -11.67 -4.17 -5.21
N THR A 282 -12.64 -4.86 -5.83
CA THR A 282 -13.87 -5.30 -5.14
C THR A 282 -13.77 -6.79 -4.81
N GLY A 283 -14.08 -7.15 -3.57
CA GLY A 283 -14.03 -8.54 -3.11
C GLY A 283 -14.38 -8.68 -1.63
N SER A 284 -14.66 -9.90 -1.22
CA SER A 284 -15.09 -10.23 0.15
C SER A 284 -14.03 -10.98 0.96
N SER A 285 -12.89 -11.36 0.36
CA SER A 285 -11.76 -12.01 1.02
C SER A 285 -10.42 -11.51 0.49
N SER A 286 -9.36 -11.63 1.29
CA SER A 286 -7.99 -11.32 0.84
C SER A 286 -7.54 -12.25 -0.29
N ASP A 287 -8.07 -13.46 -0.39
CA ASP A 287 -7.73 -14.41 -1.47
C ASP A 287 -8.40 -14.08 -2.79
N GLN A 288 -9.57 -13.43 -2.77
CA GLN A 288 -10.17 -12.85 -3.98
C GLN A 288 -9.43 -11.59 -4.44
N LEU A 289 -9.00 -10.76 -3.49
CA LEU A 289 -8.35 -9.47 -3.78
C LEU A 289 -6.88 -9.65 -4.19
N TRP A 290 -6.19 -10.66 -3.66
CA TRP A 290 -4.76 -10.86 -3.88
C TRP A 290 -4.37 -11.04 -5.36
N PRO A 291 -5.01 -11.93 -6.16
CA PRO A 291 -4.68 -12.08 -7.57
C PRO A 291 -4.86 -10.78 -8.38
N LEU A 292 -5.86 -9.96 -8.01
CA LEU A 292 -6.10 -8.67 -8.66
C LEU A 292 -5.00 -7.66 -8.34
N LEU A 293 -4.63 -7.56 -7.06
CA LEU A 293 -3.55 -6.70 -6.60
C LEU A 293 -2.20 -7.11 -7.21
N ARG A 294 -1.90 -8.41 -7.19
CA ARG A 294 -0.70 -8.99 -7.80
C ARG A 294 -0.58 -8.59 -9.28
N LYS A 295 -1.65 -8.78 -10.05
CA LYS A 295 -1.70 -8.41 -11.46
C LYS A 295 -1.44 -6.92 -11.72
N LEU A 296 -1.86 -6.03 -10.82
CA LEU A 296 -1.57 -4.59 -10.94
C LEU A 296 -0.10 -4.29 -10.70
N VAL A 297 0.50 -4.91 -9.68
CA VAL A 297 1.91 -4.74 -9.32
C VAL A 297 2.83 -5.34 -10.40
N ASP A 298 2.51 -6.51 -10.93
CA ASP A 298 3.22 -7.12 -12.07
C ASP A 298 3.18 -6.22 -13.31
N LYS A 299 2.01 -5.66 -13.63
CA LYS A 299 1.86 -4.70 -14.75
C LYS A 299 2.62 -3.39 -14.55
N ALA A 300 2.95 -3.05 -13.31
CA ALA A 300 3.77 -1.89 -12.99
C ALA A 300 5.28 -2.18 -13.12
N GLY A 301 5.67 -3.39 -13.55
CA GLY A 301 7.05 -3.78 -13.82
C GLY A 301 7.79 -4.35 -12.61
N MET A 302 7.09 -4.69 -11.53
CA MET A 302 7.69 -5.36 -10.38
C MET A 302 7.80 -6.86 -10.62
N GLU A 303 8.99 -7.41 -10.40
CA GLU A 303 9.25 -8.84 -10.49
C GLU A 303 9.17 -9.50 -9.10
N PRO A 304 8.54 -10.68 -8.96
CA PRO A 304 8.51 -11.41 -7.69
C PRO A 304 9.92 -11.82 -7.22
N ARG A 305 10.16 -11.79 -5.91
CA ARG A 305 11.46 -12.15 -5.28
C ARG A 305 11.97 -13.53 -5.70
N PHE A 306 11.07 -14.51 -5.84
CA PHE A 306 11.42 -15.91 -6.15
C PHE A 306 11.71 -16.18 -7.64
N GLU A 307 11.38 -15.24 -8.54
CA GLU A 307 11.72 -15.34 -9.97
C GLU A 307 13.20 -15.00 -10.20
N HIS A 308 13.75 -14.08 -9.41
CA HIS A 308 15.17 -13.70 -9.45
C HIS A 308 16.11 -14.83 -9.04
N VAL A 309 15.75 -15.60 -7.99
CA VAL A 309 16.56 -16.74 -7.53
C VAL A 309 16.56 -17.86 -8.57
N ARG A 310 15.41 -18.10 -9.23
CA ARG A 310 15.29 -19.13 -10.26
C ARG A 310 16.03 -18.75 -11.54
N LYS A 311 15.89 -17.51 -12.03
CA LYS A 311 16.69 -17.01 -13.17
C LYS A 311 18.18 -17.01 -12.88
N GLN A 312 18.62 -16.55 -11.70
CA GLN A 312 20.04 -16.62 -11.34
C GLN A 312 20.55 -18.06 -11.24
N ALA A 313 19.74 -18.99 -10.73
CA ALA A 313 20.08 -20.41 -10.69
C ALA A 313 20.12 -21.04 -12.09
N ASP A 314 19.20 -20.66 -12.98
CA ASP A 314 19.14 -21.14 -14.36
C ASP A 314 20.31 -20.55 -15.19
N ASP A 315 20.66 -19.27 -15.01
CA ASP A 315 21.82 -18.61 -15.65
C ASP A 315 23.16 -19.20 -15.16
N LEU A 316 23.24 -19.62 -13.89
CA LEU A 316 24.37 -20.37 -13.32
C LEU A 316 24.43 -21.82 -13.85
N ALA A 317 23.28 -22.41 -14.16
CA ALA A 317 23.22 -23.76 -14.75
C ALA A 317 23.64 -23.76 -16.23
N ASP A 318 23.26 -22.74 -16.99
CA ASP A 318 23.63 -22.59 -18.41
C ASP A 318 25.13 -22.26 -18.60
N THR A 319 25.76 -21.57 -17.63
CA THR A 319 27.21 -21.29 -17.65
C THR A 319 28.07 -22.48 -17.19
N ALA A 320 27.47 -23.51 -16.58
CA ALA A 320 28.17 -24.69 -16.09
C ALA A 320 28.36 -25.80 -17.15
N HIS A 321 27.90 -25.59 -18.40
CA HIS A 321 28.11 -26.57 -19.47
C HIS A 321 29.53 -26.46 -20.07
N VAL A 322 30.52 -26.95 -19.33
CA VAL A 322 31.84 -27.27 -19.87
C VAL A 322 31.72 -28.59 -20.65
N PRO A 323 32.09 -28.66 -21.94
CA PRO A 323 32.09 -29.94 -22.67
C PRO A 323 33.14 -30.85 -22.02
N LEU A 324 32.74 -32.07 -21.65
CA LEU A 324 33.70 -33.12 -21.34
C LEU A 324 34.33 -33.55 -22.67
N ASP A 325 35.61 -33.24 -22.85
CA ASP A 325 36.39 -33.69 -24.00
C ASP A 325 36.64 -35.19 -23.87
N ASP A 326 36.13 -35.93 -24.85
CA ASP A 326 36.23 -37.37 -24.95
C ASP A 326 37.68 -37.79 -25.25
N GLY A 327 38.23 -38.61 -24.34
CA GLY A 327 39.30 -39.54 -24.68
C GLY A 327 40.70 -39.14 -24.22
N LYS A 328 41.15 -39.78 -23.14
CA LYS A 328 42.49 -40.36 -23.03
C LYS A 328 42.57 -41.33 -21.85
N VAL A 329 42.69 -42.60 -22.18
CA VAL A 329 43.11 -43.66 -21.25
C VAL A 329 44.62 -43.50 -21.06
N ALA A 330 45.06 -43.28 -19.82
CA ALA A 330 46.48 -43.34 -19.47
C ALA A 330 46.77 -44.65 -18.72
N HIS A 331 47.52 -45.52 -19.39
CA HIS A 331 48.12 -46.72 -18.82
C HIS A 331 49.10 -46.34 -17.69
N VAL A 332 48.96 -46.98 -16.52
CA VAL A 332 49.96 -46.92 -15.45
C VAL A 332 50.94 -48.09 -15.67
N GLY A 333 52.14 -47.74 -16.12
CA GLY A 333 53.31 -48.63 -16.19
C GLY A 333 54.09 -48.63 -14.89
N HIS A 334 54.78 -49.75 -14.67
CA HIS A 334 55.42 -50.26 -13.47
C HIS A 334 56.77 -49.58 -13.14
N ASP A 335 57.35 -50.01 -12.01
CA ASP A 335 58.72 -49.79 -11.50
C ASP A 335 58.87 -48.56 -10.57
N GLY A 336 59.37 -48.64 -9.34
CA GLY A 336 59.99 -49.73 -8.60
C GLY A 336 60.98 -49.15 -7.57
N ASN A 337 60.93 -49.69 -6.35
CA ASN A 337 62.07 -49.93 -5.44
C ASN A 337 62.49 -48.91 -4.35
N GLY A 338 62.73 -49.47 -3.15
CA GLY A 338 63.54 -48.95 -2.02
C GLY A 338 62.74 -48.61 -0.74
N SER A 339 62.38 -49.55 0.17
CA SER A 339 63.20 -50.20 1.23
C SER A 339 63.86 -49.19 2.19
N ALA A 340 63.84 -49.24 3.53
CA ALA A 340 63.63 -50.25 4.59
C ALA A 340 63.23 -49.46 5.88
N ARG A 341 62.75 -49.99 7.01
CA ARG A 341 62.86 -51.26 7.73
C ARG A 341 61.61 -51.48 8.58
#